data_AF-A0A1A8XR24-F1
#
_entry.id   AF-A0A1A8XR24-F1
#
_cell.length_a   1.000
_cell.length_b   1.000
_cell.length_c   1.000
_cell.angle_alpha   90.00
_cell.angle_beta   90.00
_cell.angle_gamma   90.00
#
_symmetry.space_group_name_H-M   'P 1'
#
loop_
_entity.id
_entity.type
_entity.pdbx_description
1 polymer ?
#
loop_
_entity_poly.entity_id
_entity_poly.type
_entity_poly.pdbx_seq_one_letter_code
_entity_poly.pdbx_strand_id
1 'polypeptide(L)'
;MPRRHLPGRRVKTVVLFFEKGAPTRQVWYYQLDPGRNLGKTNPLNDADLAEFVALQGTKADSPKSWSVDVTSIDKATFDLSVKNPNGGETVIHRSPQAIMDEIAALDAESAEVLANIRQLL
;
A
#
# COMPACT_ATOMS: atom_id res chain seq x y z
N MET A 1 -6.42 1.92 2.83
CA MET A 1 -7.00 2.09 1.49
C MET A 1 -5.92 1.99 0.40
N PRO A 2 -6.25 1.40 -0.76
CA PRO A 2 -5.36 1.33 -1.93
C PRO A 2 -5.05 2.72 -2.52
N ARG A 3 -3.90 2.84 -3.19
CA ARG A 3 -3.48 4.09 -3.86
C ARG A 3 -4.39 4.37 -5.07
N ARG A 4 -4.45 5.65 -5.49
CA ARG A 4 -5.21 6.14 -6.66
C ARG A 4 -6.74 5.97 -6.58
N HIS A 5 -7.29 5.67 -5.40
CA HIS A 5 -8.74 5.73 -5.18
C HIS A 5 -9.28 7.17 -5.25
N LEU A 6 -8.46 8.18 -4.87
CA LEU A 6 -8.81 9.59 -4.95
C LEU A 6 -8.28 10.23 -6.24
N PRO A 7 -9.09 11.00 -6.99
CA PRO A 7 -8.64 11.73 -8.17
C PRO A 7 -7.46 12.65 -7.85
N GLY A 8 -6.37 12.56 -8.61
CA GLY A 8 -5.21 13.44 -8.48
C GLY A 8 -4.28 13.16 -7.29
N ARG A 9 -4.61 12.25 -6.37
CA ARG A 9 -3.80 11.97 -5.18
C ARG A 9 -3.15 10.58 -5.22
N ARG A 10 -1.82 10.54 -5.07
CA ARG A 10 -1.01 9.30 -5.01
C ARG A 10 -0.50 8.99 -3.60
N VAL A 11 -1.33 9.21 -2.58
CA VAL A 11 -0.96 8.87 -1.19
C VAL A 11 -1.61 7.57 -0.74
N LYS A 12 -1.06 6.95 0.32
CA LYS A 12 -1.78 5.95 1.11
C LYS A 12 -2.75 6.67 2.06
N THR A 13 -3.97 6.16 2.15
CA THR A 13 -5.01 6.72 3.04
C THR A 13 -5.43 5.66 4.05
N VAL A 14 -5.67 6.08 5.29
CA VAL A 14 -6.21 5.28 6.39
C VAL A 14 -7.60 5.82 6.74
N VAL A 15 -8.52 4.92 7.10
CA VAL A 15 -9.85 5.27 7.61
C VAL A 15 -9.94 4.70 9.03
N LEU A 16 -10.33 5.54 9.99
CA LEU A 16 -10.43 5.16 11.39
C LEU A 16 -11.91 5.04 11.78
N PHE A 17 -12.24 3.94 12.44
CA PHE A 17 -13.54 3.72 13.06
C PHE A 17 -13.33 3.65 14.56
N PHE A 18 -14.05 4.49 15.31
CA PHE A 18 -13.92 4.55 16.77
C PHE A 18 -15.27 4.92 17.40
N GLU A 19 -15.44 4.49 18.64
CA GLU A 19 -16.60 4.81 19.46
C GLU A 19 -16.22 5.86 20.49
N LYS A 20 -17.12 6.81 20.75
CA LYS A 20 -16.91 7.81 21.79
C LYS A 20 -17.42 7.27 23.13
N GLY A 21 -16.61 7.39 24.18
CA GLY A 21 -17.06 7.14 25.55
C GLY A 21 -16.56 5.83 26.18
N ALA A 22 -15.83 5.00 25.43
CA ALA A 22 -15.19 3.79 25.96
C ALA A 22 -13.69 3.75 25.60
N PRO A 23 -12.81 3.29 26.50
CA PRO A 23 -11.40 3.10 26.18
C PRO A 23 -11.23 1.94 25.20
N THR A 24 -10.44 2.16 24.15
CA THR A 24 -10.06 1.11 23.19
C THR A 24 -9.19 0.08 23.86
N ARG A 25 -9.57 -1.21 23.76
CA ARG A 25 -8.77 -2.34 24.26
C ARG A 25 -8.00 -3.04 23.13
N GLN A 26 -8.62 -3.14 21.96
CA GLN A 26 -8.04 -3.76 20.78
C GLN A 26 -8.34 -2.92 19.54
N VAL A 27 -7.39 -2.89 18.62
CA VAL A 27 -7.53 -2.26 17.31
C VAL A 27 -7.54 -3.37 16.27
N TRP A 28 -8.60 -3.42 15.46
CA TRP A 28 -8.72 -4.34 14.34
C TRP A 28 -8.31 -3.61 13.06
N TYR A 29 -7.35 -4.18 12.34
CA TYR A 29 -6.82 -3.65 11.09
C TYR A 29 -7.38 -4.42 9.91
N TYR A 30 -7.61 -3.71 8.80
CA TYR A 30 -7.97 -4.31 7.52
C TYR A 30 -7.17 -3.66 6.39
N GLN A 31 -6.43 -4.48 5.65
CA GLN A 31 -5.70 -4.05 4.47
C GLN A 31 -6.55 -4.33 3.21
N LEU A 32 -7.21 -3.28 2.71
CA LEU A 32 -7.92 -3.35 1.45
C LEU A 32 -6.95 -3.44 0.27
N ASP A 33 -6.98 -4.58 -0.41
CA ASP A 33 -6.31 -4.81 -1.69
C ASP A 33 -7.33 -5.35 -2.71
N PRO A 34 -7.79 -4.51 -3.67
CA PRO A 34 -8.67 -4.92 -4.76
C PRO A 34 -8.01 -5.83 -5.81
N GLY A 35 -6.69 -6.07 -5.75
CA GLY A 35 -5.95 -6.84 -6.74
C GLY A 35 -5.83 -6.17 -8.12
N ARG A 36 -6.24 -4.90 -8.24
CA ARG A 36 -6.23 -4.12 -9.49
C ARG A 36 -5.83 -2.66 -9.25
N ASN A 37 -5.31 -2.02 -10.29
CA ASN A 37 -4.96 -0.61 -10.25
C ASN A 37 -6.22 0.27 -10.31
N LEU A 38 -6.38 1.15 -9.33
CA LEU A 38 -7.50 2.10 -9.29
C LEU A 38 -7.22 3.35 -10.13
N GLY A 39 -8.27 3.93 -10.69
CA GLY A 39 -8.21 5.16 -11.46
C GLY A 39 -9.59 5.61 -11.94
N LYS A 40 -9.62 6.66 -12.77
CA LYS A 40 -10.89 7.22 -13.30
C LYS A 40 -11.72 6.19 -14.06
N THR A 41 -11.07 5.30 -14.80
CA THR A 41 -11.70 4.24 -15.61
C THR A 41 -11.90 2.93 -14.85
N ASN A 42 -11.34 2.81 -13.64
CA ASN A 42 -11.45 1.63 -12.79
C ASN A 42 -11.60 2.08 -11.32
N PRO A 43 -12.78 2.63 -10.95
CA PRO A 43 -13.01 3.16 -9.62
C PRO A 43 -13.14 2.02 -8.60
N LEU A 44 -12.91 2.36 -7.33
CA LEU A 44 -13.30 1.49 -6.22
C LEU A 44 -14.83 1.39 -6.17
N ASN A 45 -15.35 0.20 -5.92
CA ASN A 45 -16.78 -0.04 -5.83
C ASN A 45 -17.15 -0.88 -4.59
N ASP A 46 -18.45 -1.10 -4.39
CA ASP A 46 -18.97 -1.82 -3.21
C ASP A 46 -18.52 -3.28 -3.16
N ALA A 47 -18.33 -3.92 -4.31
CA ALA A 47 -17.84 -5.29 -4.35
C ALA A 47 -16.40 -5.40 -3.83
N ASP A 48 -15.56 -4.37 -4.03
CA ASP A 48 -14.21 -4.32 -3.45
C ASP A 48 -14.27 -4.25 -1.90
N LEU A 49 -15.36 -3.76 -1.33
CA LEU A 49 -15.56 -3.61 0.13
C LEU A 49 -16.38 -4.74 0.76
N ALA A 50 -16.95 -5.66 -0.02
CA ALA A 50 -17.86 -6.70 0.49
C ALA A 50 -17.21 -7.58 1.58
N GLU A 51 -15.96 -7.99 1.36
CA GLU A 51 -15.17 -8.76 2.34
C GLU A 51 -14.93 -7.97 3.63
N PHE A 52 -14.61 -6.68 3.51
CA PHE A 52 -14.44 -5.79 4.66
C PHE A 52 -15.72 -5.73 5.49
N VAL A 53 -16.88 -5.51 4.86
CA VAL A 53 -18.16 -5.40 5.58
C VAL A 53 -18.50 -6.70 6.29
N ALA A 54 -18.29 -7.85 5.62
CA ALA A 54 -18.53 -9.16 6.21
C ALA A 54 -17.64 -9.42 7.45
N LEU A 55 -16.35 -9.09 7.35
CA LEU A 55 -15.39 -9.31 8.45
C LEU A 55 -15.52 -8.26 9.55
N GLN A 56 -15.90 -7.03 9.24
CA GLN A 56 -16.04 -5.95 10.21
C GLN A 56 -17.14 -6.25 11.25
N GLY A 57 -18.20 -6.96 10.86
CA GLY A 57 -19.28 -7.35 11.77
C GLY A 57 -18.81 -8.25 12.92
N THR A 58 -17.86 -9.15 12.66
CA THR A 58 -17.30 -10.07 13.67
C THR A 58 -15.90 -9.67 14.14
N LYS A 59 -15.25 -8.74 13.44
CA LYS A 59 -13.83 -8.39 13.56
C LYS A 59 -12.92 -9.63 13.46
N ALA A 60 -13.28 -10.55 12.56
CA ALA A 60 -12.50 -11.77 12.38
C ALA A 60 -11.14 -11.49 11.71
N ASP A 61 -10.13 -12.23 12.15
CA ASP A 61 -8.81 -12.20 11.55
C ASP A 61 -8.79 -13.02 10.24
N SER A 62 -7.99 -12.58 9.28
CA SER A 62 -7.87 -13.16 7.94
C SER A 62 -6.49 -12.81 7.34
N PRO A 63 -6.15 -13.28 6.13
CA PRO A 63 -4.93 -12.82 5.45
C PRO A 63 -4.86 -11.30 5.25
N LYS A 64 -6.01 -10.60 5.26
CA LYS A 64 -6.10 -9.14 5.11
C LYS A 64 -6.49 -8.41 6.38
N SER A 65 -6.85 -9.11 7.47
CA SER A 65 -7.28 -8.50 8.73
C SER A 65 -6.63 -9.13 9.95
N TRP A 66 -6.29 -8.30 10.94
CA TRP A 66 -5.68 -8.79 12.16
C TRP A 66 -5.98 -7.84 13.33
N SER A 67 -5.99 -8.41 14.53
CA SER A 67 -6.24 -7.68 15.78
C SER A 67 -4.94 -7.41 16.52
N VAL A 68 -4.83 -6.23 17.11
CA VAL A 68 -3.66 -5.78 17.88
C VAL A 68 -4.13 -5.23 19.21
N ASP A 69 -3.50 -5.68 20.30
CA ASP A 69 -3.77 -5.14 21.64
C ASP A 69 -3.24 -3.70 21.73
N VAL A 70 -4.04 -2.80 22.29
CA VAL A 70 -3.65 -1.39 22.50
C VAL A 70 -2.38 -1.27 23.36
N THR A 71 -2.11 -2.24 24.24
CA THR A 71 -0.92 -2.24 25.09
C THR A 71 0.37 -2.47 24.31
N SER A 72 0.28 -3.04 23.11
CA SER A 72 1.42 -3.25 22.21
C SER A 72 1.76 -2.02 21.36
N ILE A 73 0.88 -1.02 21.36
CA ILE A 73 1.11 0.25 20.65
C ILE A 73 1.99 1.14 21.54
N ASP A 74 3.01 1.74 20.94
CA ASP A 74 3.87 2.70 21.62
C ASP A 74 3.04 3.88 22.14
N LYS A 75 3.01 4.05 23.47
CA LYS A 75 2.22 5.08 24.15
C LYS A 75 2.85 6.48 24.07
N ALA A 76 4.10 6.60 23.63
CA ALA A 76 4.73 7.89 23.41
C ALA A 76 4.33 8.48 22.04
N THR A 77 4.24 7.63 21.02
CA THR A 77 4.01 8.06 19.63
C THR A 77 2.59 7.77 19.13
N PHE A 78 1.90 6.79 19.72
CA PHE A 78 0.61 6.25 19.27
C PHE A 78 0.62 5.91 17.77
N ASP A 79 1.72 5.33 17.29
CA ASP A 79 1.83 4.94 15.88
C ASP A 79 0.89 3.77 15.55
N LEU A 80 -0.09 4.04 14.68
CA LEU A 80 -1.06 3.07 14.17
C LEU A 80 -0.64 2.49 12.81
N SER A 81 0.60 2.69 12.38
CA SER A 81 1.12 2.20 11.09
C SER A 81 1.52 0.71 11.10
N VAL A 82 0.78 -0.11 11.86
CA VAL A 82 1.03 -1.55 12.03
C VAL A 82 0.98 -2.26 10.67
N LYS A 83 1.99 -3.08 10.40
CA LYS A 83 2.10 -3.87 9.17
C LYS A 83 1.25 -5.13 9.25
N ASN A 84 0.76 -5.59 8.09
CA ASN A 84 0.06 -6.86 8.00
C ASN A 84 1.03 -8.02 8.29
N PRO A 85 0.85 -8.79 9.39
CA PRO A 85 1.73 -9.92 9.71
C PRO A 85 1.58 -11.06 8.69
N ASN A 86 0.44 -11.13 8.00
CA ASN A 86 0.11 -12.16 7.01
C ASN A 86 0.51 -11.74 5.58
N GLY A 87 0.95 -10.49 5.41
CA GLY A 87 1.39 -9.95 4.13
C GLY A 87 2.81 -10.41 3.85
N GLY A 88 2.96 -11.69 3.48
CA GLY A 88 4.24 -12.26 3.04
C GLY A 88 4.90 -11.32 2.04
N GLU A 89 5.98 -10.70 2.47
CA GLU A 89 6.65 -9.67 1.68
C GLU A 89 7.43 -10.39 0.58
N THR A 90 6.84 -10.50 -0.63
CA THR A 90 7.65 -10.71 -1.84
C THR A 90 8.37 -9.41 -2.17
N VAL A 91 9.26 -8.99 -1.28
CA VAL A 91 10.20 -7.93 -1.62
C VAL A 91 11.19 -8.58 -2.57
N ILE A 92 10.99 -8.32 -3.86
CA ILE A 92 12.08 -8.43 -4.82
C ILE A 92 13.07 -7.33 -4.42
N HIS A 93 13.97 -7.65 -3.49
CA HIS A 93 15.11 -6.81 -3.18
C HIS A 93 16.02 -6.82 -4.41
N ARG A 94 15.84 -5.84 -5.30
CA ARG A 94 16.92 -5.49 -6.23
C ARG A 94 18.07 -4.95 -5.39
N SER A 95 19.25 -5.54 -5.52
CA SER A 95 20.43 -5.01 -4.83
C SER A 95 20.73 -3.60 -5.37
N PRO A 96 21.30 -2.70 -4.55
CA PRO A 96 21.74 -1.39 -5.02
C PRO A 96 22.62 -1.50 -6.27
N GLN A 97 23.48 -2.51 -6.33
CA GLN A 97 24.33 -2.78 -7.50
C GLN A 97 23.50 -3.07 -8.77
N ALA A 98 22.51 -3.96 -8.68
CA ALA A 98 21.65 -4.26 -9.82
C ALA A 98 20.86 -3.03 -10.31
N ILE A 99 20.48 -2.13 -9.40
CA ILE A 99 19.84 -0.85 -9.76
C ILE A 99 20.85 0.05 -10.49
N MET A 100 22.09 0.13 -10.03
CA MET A 100 23.14 0.94 -10.67
C MET A 100 23.51 0.42 -12.05
N ASP A 101 23.60 -0.90 -12.21
CA ASP A 101 23.92 -1.53 -13.50
C ASP A 101 22.80 -1.30 -14.54
N GLU A 102 21.53 -1.35 -14.10
CA GLU A 102 20.37 -1.01 -14.94
C GLU A 102 20.39 0.47 -15.37
N ILE A 103 20.71 1.39 -14.45
CA ILE A 103 20.86 2.82 -14.77
C ILE A 103 21.96 3.04 -15.81
N ALA A 104 23.13 2.42 -15.62
CA ALA A 104 24.25 2.57 -16.55
C ALA A 104 23.91 2.03 -17.96
N ALA A 105 23.17 0.92 -18.04
CA ALA A 105 22.71 0.37 -19.31
C ALA A 105 21.73 1.33 -20.03
N LEU A 106 20.76 1.88 -19.31
CA LEU A 106 19.78 2.83 -19.86
C LEU A 106 20.44 4.14 -20.32
N ASP A 107 21.46 4.61 -19.60
CA ASP A 107 22.24 5.79 -19.98
C ASP A 107 23.05 5.54 -21.26
N ALA A 108 23.61 4.33 -21.43
CA ALA A 108 24.33 3.96 -22.65
C ALA A 108 23.41 3.91 -23.88
N GLU A 109 22.22 3.29 -23.76
CA GLU A 109 21.20 3.32 -24.81
C GLU A 109 20.79 4.76 -25.16
N SER A 110 20.58 5.60 -24.14
CA SER A 110 20.22 7.01 -24.34
C SER A 110 21.33 7.77 -25.08
N ALA A 111 22.59 7.52 -24.75
CA ALA A 111 23.73 8.13 -25.42
C ALA A 111 23.83 7.73 -26.90
N GLU A 112 23.55 6.46 -27.23
CA GLU A 112 23.52 5.97 -28.61
C GLU A 112 22.41 6.65 -29.42
N VAL A 113 21.19 6.73 -28.87
CA VAL A 113 20.06 7.42 -29.51
C VAL A 113 20.41 8.89 -29.76
N LEU A 114 21.02 9.57 -28.80
CA LEU A 114 21.45 10.97 -28.95
C LEU A 114 22.56 11.13 -30.02
N ALA A 115 23.49 10.19 -30.11
CA ALA A 115 24.53 10.20 -31.13
C ALA A 115 23.94 10.05 -32.55
N ASN A 116 22.97 9.14 -32.71
CA ASN A 116 22.25 8.96 -33.97
C ASN A 116 21.51 10.24 -34.40
N ILE A 117 20.83 10.92 -33.48
CA ILE A 117 20.16 12.20 -33.77
C ILE A 117 21.17 13.26 -34.20
N ARG A 118 22.34 13.33 -33.58
CA ARG A 118 23.40 14.30 -33.95
C ARG A 118 23.95 14.07 -35.37
N GLN A 119 23.94 12.85 -35.89
CA GLN A 119 24.39 12.58 -37.26
C GLN A 119 23.36 12.97 -38.33
N LEU A 120 22.12 13.27 -37.93
CA LEU A 120 21.04 13.70 -38.82
C LEU A 120 20.92 15.24 -38.93
N LEU A 121 21.79 15.98 -38.23
CA LEU A 121 21.93 17.45 -38.28
C LEU A 121 23.14 17.83 -39.14
#